data_AF-A0A941SFF4-F1
#
_entry.id   AF-A0A941SFF4-F1
#
_cell.length_a   1.000
_cell.length_b   1.000
_cell.length_c   1.000
_cell.angle_alpha   90.00
_cell.angle_beta   90.00
_cell.angle_gamma   90.00
#
_symmetry.space_group_name_H-M   'P 1'
#
loop_
_entity.id
_entity.type
_entity.pdbx_description
1 polymer ?
#
loop_
_entity_poly.entity_id
_entity_poly.type
_entity_poly.pdbx_seq_one_letter_code
_entity_poly.pdbx_strand_id
1 'polypeptide(L)'
;MNKQLIAKLALVAMAAGAVGVSQAATATANFQVQMTITSSCAVTTAPTNINLGSVVATTTAVNQNGSNTFKVNCSNKTPFTVGLTPSAANGGTNVGTGFMLGAANGGLVPYTL
;
A
#
# COMPACT_ATOMS: atom_id res chain seq x y z
N MET A 1 95.24 13.59 10.59
CA MET A 1 94.16 12.91 9.83
C MET A 1 93.83 11.66 10.65
N ASN A 2 92.60 11.40 11.11
CA ASN A 2 91.52 10.91 10.27
C ASN A 2 90.14 11.28 10.84
N LYS A 3 89.66 12.48 10.48
CA LYS A 3 88.29 12.98 10.75
C LYS A 3 87.19 12.25 9.94
N GLN A 4 87.57 11.20 9.19
CA GLN A 4 86.73 10.47 8.23
C GLN A 4 85.87 9.36 8.88
N LEU A 5 86.16 8.97 10.13
CA LEU A 5 85.42 7.89 10.81
C LEU A 5 84.12 8.37 11.47
N ILE A 6 84.05 9.63 11.90
CA ILE A 6 82.89 10.19 12.62
C ILE A 6 81.74 10.51 11.64
N ALA A 7 82.07 10.84 10.39
CA ALA A 7 81.06 11.17 9.37
C ALA A 7 80.30 9.95 8.84
N LYS A 8 80.85 8.73 8.95
CA LYS A 8 80.22 7.51 8.40
C LYS A 8 79.30 6.78 9.38
N LEU A 9 79.39 7.06 10.68
CA LEU A 9 78.52 6.47 11.70
C LEU A 9 77.18 7.20 11.87
N ALA A 10 77.07 8.44 11.38
CA ALA A 10 75.86 9.24 11.52
C ALA A 10 74.76 8.90 10.51
N LEU A 11 75.08 8.18 9.41
CA LEU A 11 74.14 7.94 8.31
C LEU A 11 73.35 6.63 8.43
N VAL A 12 73.72 5.73 9.36
CA VAL A 12 73.06 4.42 9.50
C VAL A 12 72.01 4.38 10.62
N ALA A 13 72.05 5.32 11.56
CA ALA A 13 71.15 5.31 12.72
C ALA A 13 69.78 5.97 12.48
N MET A 14 69.58 6.67 11.36
CA MET A 14 68.31 7.38 11.08
C MET A 14 67.29 6.54 10.28
N ALA A 15 67.61 5.30 9.92
CA ALA A 15 66.69 4.41 9.20
C ALA A 15 65.80 3.54 10.12
N ALA A 16 65.95 3.62 11.45
CA ALA A 16 65.15 2.87 12.42
C ALA A 16 63.95 3.65 12.99
N GLY A 17 63.74 4.90 12.56
CA GLY A 17 62.73 5.79 13.16
C GLY A 17 61.36 5.79 12.49
N ALA A 18 61.15 5.04 11.41
CA ALA A 18 59.92 5.11 10.62
C ALA A 18 59.36 3.73 10.25
N VAL A 19 59.32 2.79 11.19
CA VAL A 19 58.19 1.85 11.17
C VAL A 19 56.98 2.66 11.62
N GLY A 20 56.34 3.34 10.66
CA GLY A 20 55.06 3.96 10.88
C GLY A 20 54.12 2.87 11.36
N VAL A 21 53.85 2.84 12.67
CA VAL A 21 52.75 2.05 13.21
C VAL A 21 51.50 2.58 12.52
N SER A 22 50.98 1.81 11.57
CA SER A 22 49.70 2.12 10.93
C SER A 22 48.63 1.92 11.99
N GLN A 23 48.38 2.97 12.79
CA GLN A 23 47.29 3.01 13.74
C GLN A 23 46.01 2.93 12.92
N ALA A 24 45.38 1.76 12.87
CA ALA A 24 44.10 1.57 12.21
C ALA A 24 43.06 2.44 12.94
N ALA A 25 42.81 3.64 12.42
CA ALA A 25 41.81 4.54 12.95
C ALA A 25 40.44 3.93 12.69
N THR A 26 39.75 3.53 13.76
CA THR A 26 38.37 3.06 13.69
C THR A 26 37.46 4.26 13.49
N ALA A 27 36.94 4.41 12.27
CA ALA A 27 35.87 5.35 11.99
C ALA A 27 34.54 4.73 12.46
N THR A 28 34.01 5.24 13.57
CA THR A 28 32.70 4.84 14.07
C THR A 28 31.65 5.86 13.60
N ALA A 29 30.67 5.39 12.86
CA ALA A 29 29.49 6.17 12.49
C ALA A 29 28.24 5.54 13.11
N ASN A 30 27.33 6.38 13.59
CA ASN A 30 26.03 5.95 14.07
C ASN A 30 25.00 6.22 12.98
N PHE A 31 24.06 5.29 12.78
CA PHE A 31 22.90 5.50 11.93
C PHE A 31 21.64 5.04 12.66
N GLN A 32 20.53 5.67 12.31
CA GLN A 32 19.22 5.35 12.88
C GLN A 32 18.46 4.47 11.90
N VAL A 33 17.96 3.32 12.36
CA VAL A 33 17.00 2.50 11.61
C VAL A 33 15.61 3.10 11.81
N GLN A 34 14.97 3.53 10.73
CA GLN A 34 13.68 4.23 10.76
C GLN A 34 12.69 3.56 9.81
N MET A 35 11.42 3.53 10.22
CA MET A 35 10.29 3.05 9.41
C MET A 35 9.04 3.86 9.71
N THR A 36 8.26 4.19 8.69
CA THR A 36 6.95 4.83 8.81
C THR A 36 5.87 3.76 8.66
N ILE A 37 4.98 3.64 9.66
CA ILE A 37 3.79 2.79 9.56
C ILE A 37 2.62 3.63 9.07
N THR A 38 2.03 3.26 7.94
CA THR A 38 0.91 3.98 7.33
C THR A 38 -0.40 3.22 7.50
N SER A 39 -1.49 3.95 7.71
CA SER A 39 -2.84 3.38 7.65
C SER A 39 -3.21 2.97 6.22
N SER A 40 -3.96 1.88 6.07
CA SER A 40 -4.47 1.40 4.78
C SER A 40 -5.83 0.72 4.94
N CYS A 41 -6.66 0.81 3.90
CA CYS A 41 -7.94 0.11 3.78
C CYS A 41 -8.10 -0.37 2.34
N ALA A 42 -8.55 -1.60 2.16
CA ALA A 42 -8.82 -2.16 0.84
C ALA A 42 -10.02 -3.10 0.86
N VAL A 43 -10.74 -3.15 -0.27
CA VAL A 43 -11.71 -4.21 -0.55
C VAL A 43 -10.92 -5.47 -0.89
N THR A 44 -10.91 -6.46 -0.01
CA THR A 44 -10.11 -7.68 -0.16
C THR A 44 -10.84 -8.81 -0.86
N THR A 45 -12.17 -8.72 -0.94
CA THR A 45 -13.00 -9.60 -1.75
C THR A 45 -13.86 -8.71 -2.64
N ALA A 46 -13.64 -8.79 -3.95
CA ALA A 46 -14.42 -8.01 -4.91
C ALA A 46 -15.91 -8.35 -4.75
N PRO A 47 -16.81 -7.36 -4.76
CA PRO A 47 -18.24 -7.63 -4.74
C PRO A 47 -18.63 -8.40 -6.01
N THR A 48 -19.35 -9.48 -5.81
CA THR A 48 -20.02 -10.20 -6.90
C THR A 48 -21.45 -9.69 -7.08
N ASN A 49 -22.07 -10.00 -8.22
CA ASN A 49 -23.42 -9.56 -8.53
C ASN A 49 -24.44 -10.00 -7.46
N ILE A 50 -25.41 -9.15 -7.18
CA ILE A 50 -26.63 -9.54 -6.45
C ILE A 50 -27.58 -10.13 -7.49
N ASN A 51 -27.90 -11.41 -7.37
CA ASN A 51 -28.82 -12.09 -8.26
C ASN A 51 -30.22 -12.14 -7.64
N LEU A 52 -31.22 -11.61 -8.34
CA LEU A 52 -32.62 -11.59 -7.90
C LEU A 52 -33.44 -12.78 -8.46
N GLY A 53 -32.80 -13.68 -9.20
CA GLY A 53 -33.42 -14.80 -9.89
C GLY A 53 -34.11 -14.39 -11.19
N SER A 54 -35.06 -15.23 -11.63
CA SER A 54 -35.87 -15.01 -12.82
C SER A 54 -37.33 -14.83 -12.43
N VAL A 55 -37.99 -13.83 -13.02
CA VAL A 55 -39.40 -13.51 -12.79
C VAL A 55 -40.08 -13.41 -14.15
N VAL A 56 -41.28 -14.00 -14.27
CA VAL A 56 -42.12 -13.84 -15.46
C VAL A 56 -42.75 -12.46 -15.43
N ALA A 57 -42.69 -11.73 -16.55
CA ALA A 57 -43.31 -10.43 -16.67
C ALA A 57 -44.83 -10.52 -16.41
N THR A 58 -45.34 -9.69 -15.50
CA THR A 58 -46.74 -9.64 -15.11
C THR A 58 -47.14 -8.21 -14.76
N THR A 59 -48.44 -7.91 -14.80
CA THR A 59 -49.01 -6.62 -14.39
C THR A 59 -49.10 -6.47 -12.88
N THR A 60 -49.03 -7.58 -12.14
CA THR A 60 -49.02 -7.57 -10.68
C THR A 60 -47.59 -7.39 -10.19
N ALA A 61 -47.36 -6.51 -9.22
CA ALA A 61 -46.03 -6.31 -8.66
C ALA A 61 -45.51 -7.61 -8.02
N VAL A 62 -44.29 -8.00 -8.41
CA VAL A 62 -43.54 -9.11 -7.81
C VAL A 62 -42.29 -8.53 -7.16
N ASN A 63 -42.08 -8.82 -5.89
CA ASN A 63 -40.92 -8.36 -5.14
C ASN A 63 -39.91 -9.50 -5.01
N GLN A 64 -38.64 -9.20 -5.30
CA GLN A 64 -37.53 -10.12 -5.16
C GLN A 64 -36.48 -9.52 -4.23
N ASN A 65 -35.81 -10.39 -3.48
CA ASN A 65 -34.70 -10.01 -2.62
C ASN A 65 -33.48 -10.85 -2.98
N GLY A 66 -32.30 -10.24 -2.90
CA GLY A 66 -31.02 -10.89 -3.06
C GLY A 66 -30.00 -10.23 -2.16
N SER A 67 -28.93 -10.93 -1.84
CA SER A 67 -27.86 -10.40 -1.02
C SER A 67 -26.52 -10.96 -1.48
N ASN A 68 -25.47 -10.18 -1.25
CA ASN A 68 -24.11 -10.61 -1.42
C ASN A 68 -23.23 -9.92 -0.38
N THR A 69 -22.05 -10.48 -0.12
CA THR A 69 -21.10 -9.94 0.85
C THR A 69 -19.78 -9.64 0.16
N PHE A 70 -19.17 -8.52 0.53
CA PHE A 70 -17.78 -8.22 0.23
C PHE A 70 -17.05 -7.89 1.53
N LYS A 71 -15.72 -7.92 1.49
CA LYS A 71 -14.89 -7.69 2.67
C LYS A 71 -14.06 -6.43 2.48
N VAL A 72 -14.08 -5.58 3.51
CA VAL A 72 -13.17 -4.46 3.66
C VAL A 72 -12.19 -4.81 4.77
N ASN A 73 -10.90 -4.79 4.45
CA ASN A 73 -9.85 -4.97 5.44
C ASN A 73 -9.11 -3.65 5.63
N CYS A 74 -9.06 -3.19 6.87
CA CYS A 74 -8.44 -1.93 7.26
C CYS A 74 -7.39 -2.18 8.33
N SER A 75 -6.33 -1.38 8.35
CA SER A 75 -5.43 -1.32 9.50
C SER A 75 -6.18 -0.90 10.76
N ASN A 76 -5.67 -1.32 11.91
CA ASN A 76 -6.27 -1.04 13.21
C ASN A 76 -6.58 0.46 13.38
N LYS A 77 -7.76 0.75 13.96
CA LYS A 77 -8.25 2.11 14.25
C LYS A 77 -8.37 3.04 13.02
N THR A 78 -8.34 2.50 11.80
CA THR A 78 -8.56 3.30 10.59
C THR A 78 -10.06 3.39 10.34
N PRO A 79 -10.71 4.56 10.53
CA PRO A 79 -12.14 4.71 10.30
C PRO A 79 -12.44 4.60 8.81
N PHE A 80 -13.57 4.01 8.46
CA PHE A 80 -14.02 3.91 7.08
C PHE A 80 -15.54 4.01 7.01
N THR A 81 -16.04 4.42 5.85
CA THR A 81 -17.46 4.42 5.50
C THR A 81 -17.65 3.62 4.22
N VAL A 82 -18.82 2.99 4.09
CA VAL A 82 -19.22 2.27 2.88
C VAL A 82 -20.42 2.99 2.29
N GLY A 83 -20.28 3.46 1.06
CA GLY A 83 -21.38 4.04 0.28
C GLY A 83 -21.71 3.14 -0.91
N LEU A 84 -22.99 2.86 -1.12
CA LEU A 84 -23.50 2.15 -2.28
C LEU A 84 -24.40 3.10 -3.07
N THR A 85 -24.02 3.39 -4.30
CA THR A 85 -24.79 4.29 -5.18
C THR A 85 -25.18 3.52 -6.45
N PRO A 86 -26.48 3.34 -6.71
CA PRO A 86 -26.98 2.83 -7.98
C PRO A 86 -26.50 3.64 -9.19
N SER A 87 -26.56 3.04 -10.39
CA SER A 87 -26.16 3.70 -11.64
C SER A 87 -26.96 5.00 -11.87
N ALA A 88 -26.26 6.13 -11.92
CA ALA A 88 -26.87 7.44 -12.20
C ALA A 88 -27.57 7.46 -13.58
N ALA A 89 -27.02 6.76 -14.57
CA ALA A 89 -27.62 6.64 -15.90
C ALA A 89 -28.98 5.93 -15.87
N ASN A 90 -29.25 5.12 -14.84
CA ASN A 90 -30.52 4.44 -14.62
C ASN A 90 -31.28 5.06 -13.43
N GLY A 91 -31.15 6.37 -13.20
CA GLY A 91 -31.90 7.08 -12.16
C GLY A 91 -31.45 6.80 -10.73
N GLY A 92 -30.22 6.34 -10.54
CA GLY A 92 -29.64 6.08 -9.24
C GLY A 92 -29.50 7.33 -8.36
N THR A 93 -29.77 7.18 -7.06
CA THR A 93 -29.66 8.26 -6.07
C THR A 93 -28.68 7.92 -4.95
N ASN A 94 -28.25 8.94 -4.20
CA ASN A 94 -27.35 8.78 -3.06
C ASN A 94 -28.00 8.09 -1.84
N VAL A 95 -29.30 7.75 -1.91
CA VAL A 95 -30.01 7.01 -0.86
C VAL A 95 -30.26 5.54 -1.24
N GLY A 96 -29.50 5.01 -2.22
CA GLY A 96 -29.53 3.58 -2.55
C GLY A 96 -30.68 3.15 -3.46
N THR A 97 -31.49 4.08 -3.97
CA THR A 97 -32.59 3.77 -4.91
C THR A 97 -32.15 3.92 -6.36
N GLY A 98 -32.70 3.11 -7.27
CA GLY A 98 -32.45 3.24 -8.70
C GLY A 98 -33.27 2.25 -9.53
N PHE A 99 -32.95 2.17 -10.83
CA PHE A 99 -33.61 1.25 -11.76
C PHE A 99 -32.61 0.28 -12.41
N MET A 100 -33.04 -0.96 -12.61
CA MET A 100 -32.38 -1.92 -13.50
C MET A 100 -32.94 -1.72 -14.91
N LEU A 101 -32.05 -1.63 -15.90
CA LEU A 101 -32.41 -1.51 -17.31
C LEU A 101 -32.52 -2.89 -17.95
N GLY A 102 -33.68 -3.21 -18.49
CA GLY A 102 -33.91 -4.44 -19.25
C GLY A 102 -33.18 -4.41 -20.58
N ALA A 103 -32.28 -5.37 -20.80
CA ALA A 103 -31.38 -5.41 -21.96
C ALA A 103 -32.08 -5.44 -23.33
N ALA A 104 -33.29 -6.02 -23.41
CA ALA A 104 -33.98 -6.22 -24.68
C ALA A 104 -34.90 -5.06 -25.09
N ASN A 105 -35.51 -4.36 -24.12
CA ASN A 105 -36.63 -3.44 -24.40
C ASN A 105 -36.52 -2.08 -23.68
N GLY A 106 -35.45 -1.84 -22.92
CA GLY A 106 -35.29 -0.60 -22.16
C GLY A 106 -36.27 -0.42 -20.98
N GLY A 107 -37.02 -1.48 -20.63
CA GLY A 107 -37.91 -1.47 -19.47
C GLY A 107 -37.12 -1.23 -18.18
N LEU A 108 -37.67 -0.43 -17.27
CA LEU A 108 -37.05 -0.09 -16.00
C LEU A 108 -37.72 -0.86 -14.86
N VAL A 109 -36.90 -1.52 -14.03
CA VAL A 109 -37.37 -2.21 -12.82
C VAL A 109 -36.77 -1.50 -11.60
N PRO A 110 -37.60 -0.92 -10.71
CA PRO A 110 -37.09 -0.23 -9.52
C PRO A 110 -36.44 -1.20 -8.53
N TYR A 111 -35.39 -0.75 -7.85
CA TYR A 111 -34.76 -1.47 -6.75
C TYR A 111 -34.16 -0.52 -5.70
N THR A 112 -33.83 -1.09 -4.55
CA THR A 112 -33.14 -0.41 -3.44
C THR A 112 -32.02 -1.30 -2.88
N LEU A 113 -30.93 -0.70 -2.41
CA LEU A 113 -29.81 -1.36 -1.72
C LEU A 113 -29.85 -1.13 -0.22
#